data_AF-A0A822J5X4-F1
#
_entry.id   AF-A0A822J5X4-F1
#
_cell.length_a   1.000
_cell.length_b   1.000
_cell.length_c   1.000
_cell.angle_alpha   90.00
_cell.angle_beta   90.00
_cell.angle_gamma   90.00
#
_symmetry.space_group_name_H-M   'P 1'
#
loop_
_entity.id
_entity.type
_entity.pdbx_description
1 polymer ?
#
loop_
_entity_poly.entity_id
_entity_poly.type
_entity_poly.pdbx_seq_one_letter_code
_entity_poly.pdbx_strand_id
1 'polypeptide(L)'
;MTPGELLNAIIKLIKDSVYIQDIVKPELGPQGCLIKIGAPRRIILTGIDDFSKLLEFPCFARAIKEKSVPHHVRAAMFSTLLWFYDVEQCTEIIEKKIGVPNFDRERTVYQLNSLLETDPSGKTEPKYCYGINGFAPYCVGYENCKRCWLKVLKLPDRYFEKKRKIKDGTDQTEHNVPT
;
A
#
# COMPACT_ATOMS: atom_id res chain seq x y z
N MET A 1 14.02 -28.76 25.60
CA MET A 1 14.74 -27.54 25.17
C MET A 1 15.56 -27.08 26.36
N THR A 2 16.88 -27.17 26.26
CA THR A 2 17.80 -26.77 27.35
C THR A 2 18.02 -25.26 27.33
N PRO A 3 18.45 -24.64 28.44
CA PRO A 3 18.75 -23.21 28.48
C PRO A 3 19.76 -22.75 27.41
N GLY A 4 20.70 -23.62 27.03
CA GLY A 4 21.67 -23.36 25.95
C GLY A 4 21.04 -23.35 24.56
N GLU A 5 20.05 -24.20 24.31
CA GLU A 5 19.30 -24.24 23.04
C GLU A 5 18.41 -23.01 22.87
N LEU A 6 17.82 -22.53 23.97
CA LEU A 6 17.01 -21.31 23.99
C LEU A 6 17.86 -20.07 23.69
N LEU A 7 19.04 -19.97 24.32
CA LEU A 7 19.96 -18.85 24.10
C LEU A 7 20.46 -18.82 22.65
N ASN A 8 20.81 -19.98 22.07
CA ASN A 8 21.24 -20.07 20.68
C ASN A 8 20.11 -19.74 19.70
N ALA A 9 18.86 -20.12 20.00
CA ALA A 9 17.70 -19.72 19.21
C ALA A 9 17.46 -18.20 19.25
N ILE A 10 17.62 -17.58 20.41
CA ILE A 10 17.49 -16.12 20.59
C ILE A 10 18.61 -15.39 19.82
N ILE A 11 19.86 -15.84 19.93
CA ILE A 11 21.00 -15.25 19.21
C ILE A 11 20.80 -15.38 17.69
N LYS A 12 20.27 -16.51 17.23
CA LYS A 12 19.94 -16.74 15.81
C LYS A 12 18.82 -15.80 15.36
N LEU A 13 17.74 -15.64 16.14
CA LEU A 13 16.65 -14.70 15.86
C LEU A 13 17.12 -13.24 15.84
N ILE A 14 18.08 -12.86 16.69
CA ILE A 14 18.67 -11.52 16.70
C ILE A 14 19.57 -11.31 15.48
N LYS A 15 20.39 -12.30 15.09
CA LYS A 15 21.23 -12.24 13.89
C LYS A 15 20.42 -12.23 12.59
N ASP A 16 19.31 -12.97 12.56
CA ASP A 16 18.38 -13.04 11.42
C ASP A 16 17.45 -11.81 11.37
N SER A 17 17.38 -11.02 12.45
CA SER A 17 16.68 -9.73 12.52
C SER A 17 17.64 -8.59 12.19
N VAL A 18 17.91 -8.41 10.90
CA VAL A 18 18.56 -7.20 10.37
C VAL A 18 17.60 -6.03 10.52
N TYR A 19 17.33 -5.49 11.72
CA TYR A 19 16.71 -4.17 11.99
C TYR A 19 16.63 -3.81 13.49
N ILE A 20 17.64 -4.14 14.32
CA ILE A 20 17.78 -3.48 15.64
C ILE A 20 19.18 -2.89 15.74
N GLN A 21 19.32 -1.71 15.18
CA GLN A 21 20.22 -0.71 15.73
C GLN A 21 19.37 0.51 16.00
N ASP A 22 18.95 0.68 17.26
CA ASP A 22 19.12 1.96 17.94
C ASP A 22 18.91 1.79 19.46
N ILE A 23 20.07 1.63 20.12
CA ILE A 23 20.49 2.34 21.33
C ILE A 23 19.71 2.06 22.61
N VAL A 24 20.31 1.15 23.37
CA VAL A 24 20.41 1.24 24.83
C VAL A 24 20.86 2.67 25.22
N LYS A 25 19.96 3.48 25.76
CA LYS A 25 20.32 4.56 26.69
C LYS A 25 20.06 4.06 28.11
N PRO A 26 21.08 3.92 28.97
CA PRO A 26 20.92 3.41 30.32
C PRO A 26 20.54 4.55 31.26
N GLU A 27 19.28 5.02 31.24
CA GLU A 27 18.86 6.08 32.19
C GLU A 27 17.51 5.86 32.88
N LEU A 28 16.89 4.69 32.80
CA LEU A 28 15.65 4.45 33.56
C LEU A 28 15.73 3.13 34.33
N GLY A 29 15.59 3.25 35.66
CA GLY A 29 15.70 2.17 36.64
C GLY A 29 14.63 1.07 36.52
N PRO A 30 14.58 0.13 37.48
CA PRO A 30 13.99 -1.20 37.32
C PRO A 30 12.46 -1.26 37.35
N GLN A 31 11.75 -0.16 37.09
CA GLN A 31 10.28 -0.15 37.09
C GLN A 31 9.73 0.45 35.80
N GLY A 32 9.19 -0.42 34.95
CA GLY A 32 8.17 -0.05 33.96
C GLY A 32 8.69 0.36 32.58
N CYS A 33 9.35 -0.56 31.86
CA CYS A 33 9.34 -0.49 30.39
C CYS A 33 7.95 -0.87 29.88
N LEU A 34 6.99 0.05 30.01
CA LEU A 34 5.78 0.02 29.20
C LEU A 34 6.21 0.30 27.78
N ILE A 35 6.45 -0.75 27.02
CA ILE A 35 6.52 -0.67 25.55
C ILE A 35 5.15 -0.20 25.11
N LYS A 36 4.98 1.13 24.98
CA LYS A 36 3.93 1.68 24.12
C LYS A 36 4.24 1.12 22.74
N ILE A 37 3.49 0.08 22.35
CA ILE A 37 3.38 -0.33 20.95
C ILE A 37 2.78 0.89 20.25
N GLY A 38 3.66 1.79 19.80
CA GLY A 38 3.27 3.05 19.19
C GLY A 38 2.32 2.73 18.05
N ALA A 39 1.17 3.43 18.03
CA ALA A 39 0.25 3.36 16.92
C ALA A 39 1.05 3.45 15.60
N PRO A 40 0.73 2.63 14.58
CA PRO A 40 1.51 2.60 13.35
C PRO A 40 1.64 4.03 12.80
N ARG A 41 2.89 4.47 12.59
CA ARG A 41 3.22 5.80 12.07
C ARG A 41 2.42 6.03 10.79
N ARG A 42 1.49 6.98 10.78
CA ARG A 42 0.75 7.31 9.55
C ARG A 42 1.72 7.83 8.49
N ILE A 43 1.68 7.24 7.31
CA ILE A 43 2.42 7.66 6.13
C ILE A 43 1.55 8.63 5.34
N ILE A 44 2.10 9.78 5.00
CA ILE A 44 1.44 10.82 4.21
C ILE A 44 2.26 11.01 2.93
N LEU A 45 1.57 11.02 1.80
CA LEU A 45 2.11 11.36 0.49
C LEU A 45 1.64 12.77 0.15
N THR A 46 2.59 13.69 0.06
CA THR A 46 2.35 15.12 -0.20
C THR A 46 2.88 15.58 -1.55
N GLY A 47 3.84 14.84 -2.13
CA GLY A 47 4.39 15.10 -3.45
C GLY A 47 5.05 13.87 -4.07
N ILE A 48 5.50 14.00 -5.31
CA ILE A 48 6.01 12.87 -6.12
C ILE A 48 7.21 12.15 -5.48
N ASP A 49 8.01 12.85 -4.67
CA ASP A 49 9.17 12.28 -3.99
C ASP A 49 8.82 11.37 -2.82
N ASP A 50 7.60 11.50 -2.30
CA ASP A 50 7.08 10.61 -1.26
C ASP A 50 6.74 9.22 -1.80
N PHE A 51 6.80 9.00 -3.12
CA PHE A 51 6.61 7.68 -3.73
C PHE A 51 7.45 6.59 -3.06
N SER A 52 8.69 6.88 -2.68
CA SER A 52 9.59 5.93 -2.02
C SER A 52 9.02 5.34 -0.72
N LYS A 53 8.14 6.08 -0.03
CA LYS A 53 7.44 5.61 1.20
C LYS A 53 6.47 4.46 0.90
N LEU A 54 5.96 4.34 -0.33
CA LEU A 54 5.13 3.19 -0.73
C LEU A 54 5.92 1.87 -0.68
N LEU A 55 7.25 1.92 -0.80
CA LEU A 55 8.12 0.75 -0.68
C LEU A 55 8.19 0.21 0.75
N GLU A 56 7.70 0.95 1.75
CA GLU A 56 7.56 0.43 3.12
C GLU A 56 6.45 -0.62 3.24
N PHE A 57 5.54 -0.70 2.25
CA PHE A 57 4.46 -1.67 2.21
C PHE A 57 4.93 -2.95 1.49
N PRO A 58 4.94 -4.12 2.17
CA PRO A 58 5.49 -5.35 1.59
C PRO A 58 4.87 -5.76 0.25
N CYS A 59 3.55 -5.58 0.10
CA CYS A 59 2.84 -5.93 -1.14
C CYS A 59 3.23 -5.01 -2.31
N PHE A 60 3.45 -3.72 -2.04
CA PHE A 60 3.84 -2.73 -3.05
C PHE A 60 5.31 -2.92 -3.44
N ALA A 61 6.19 -3.13 -2.45
CA ALA A 61 7.60 -3.39 -2.67
C ALA A 61 7.84 -4.68 -3.48
N ARG A 62 7.08 -5.75 -3.21
CA ARG A 62 7.15 -6.99 -4.01
C ARG A 62 6.71 -6.76 -5.44
N ALA A 63 5.57 -6.10 -5.64
CA ALA A 63 5.05 -5.84 -6.97
C ALA A 63 6.02 -4.99 -7.82
N ILE A 64 6.73 -4.01 -7.22
CA ILE A 64 7.73 -3.22 -7.96
C ILE A 64 8.98 -4.03 -8.30
N LYS A 65 9.41 -4.94 -7.43
CA LYS A 65 10.64 -5.73 -7.63
C LYS A 65 10.49 -6.84 -8.66
N GLU A 66 9.27 -7.28 -8.95
CA GLU A 66 9.06 -8.37 -9.90
C GLU A 66 9.15 -7.92 -11.35
N LYS A 67 9.86 -8.73 -12.16
CA LYS A 67 10.04 -8.47 -13.60
C LYS A 67 8.73 -8.53 -14.38
N SER A 68 7.75 -9.30 -13.90
CA SER A 68 6.44 -9.45 -14.51
C SER A 68 5.37 -9.47 -13.43
N VAL A 69 4.55 -8.43 -13.42
CA VAL A 69 3.44 -8.27 -12.47
C VAL A 69 2.14 -8.59 -13.20
N PRO A 70 1.24 -9.42 -12.61
CA PRO A 70 -0.08 -9.68 -13.16
C PRO A 70 -0.86 -8.39 -13.46
N HIS A 71 -1.63 -8.40 -14.55
CA HIS A 71 -2.36 -7.22 -15.01
C HIS A 71 -3.23 -6.59 -13.91
N HIS A 72 -3.95 -7.42 -13.13
CA HIS A 72 -4.82 -6.94 -12.06
C HIS A 72 -4.04 -6.23 -10.93
N VAL A 73 -2.84 -6.70 -10.58
CA VAL A 73 -2.00 -6.04 -9.58
C VAL A 73 -1.45 -4.73 -10.13
N ARG A 74 -1.03 -4.71 -11.40
CA ARG A 74 -0.58 -3.48 -12.04
C ARG A 74 -1.68 -2.42 -12.08
N ALA A 75 -2.89 -2.81 -12.45
CA ALA A 75 -4.05 -1.94 -12.41
C ALA A 75 -4.33 -1.44 -10.98
N ALA A 76 -4.23 -2.30 -9.97
CA ALA A 76 -4.38 -1.92 -8.57
C ALA A 76 -3.30 -0.93 -8.10
N MET A 77 -2.04 -1.13 -8.50
CA MET A 77 -0.94 -0.20 -8.22
C MET A 77 -1.20 1.18 -8.84
N PHE A 78 -1.51 1.21 -10.14
CA PHE A 78 -1.74 2.47 -10.86
C PHE A 78 -2.96 3.20 -10.31
N SER A 79 -4.05 2.49 -10.05
CA SER A 79 -5.23 3.07 -9.40
C SER A 79 -4.91 3.60 -8.00
N THR A 80 -4.07 2.90 -7.22
CA THR A 80 -3.62 3.39 -5.91
C THR A 80 -2.83 4.69 -6.03
N LEU A 81 -1.94 4.82 -7.03
CA LEU A 81 -1.19 6.05 -7.28
C LEU A 81 -2.11 7.23 -7.65
N LEU A 82 -3.11 6.99 -8.50
CA LEU A 82 -4.06 8.02 -8.95
C LEU A 82 -4.91 8.63 -7.83
N TRP A 83 -4.96 8.01 -6.65
CA TRP A 83 -5.60 8.64 -5.48
C TRP A 83 -4.78 9.82 -4.93
N PHE A 84 -3.46 9.81 -5.13
CA PHE A 84 -2.52 10.78 -4.56
C PHE A 84 -1.88 11.70 -5.60
N TYR A 85 -1.75 11.22 -6.83
CA TYR A 85 -1.02 11.89 -7.89
C TYR A 85 -1.89 12.02 -9.14
N ASP A 86 -1.64 13.05 -9.94
CA ASP A 86 -2.27 13.17 -11.26
C ASP A 86 -1.65 12.20 -12.29
N VAL A 87 -2.18 12.22 -13.52
CA VAL A 87 -1.74 11.32 -14.61
C VAL A 87 -0.28 11.59 -15.01
N GLU A 88 0.15 12.85 -15.02
CA GLU A 88 1.51 13.23 -15.41
C GLU A 88 2.52 12.73 -14.36
N GLN A 89 2.23 12.98 -13.08
CA GLN A 89 3.02 12.49 -11.95
C GLN A 89 3.05 10.96 -11.89
N CYS A 90 1.91 10.29 -12.12
CA CYS A 90 1.87 8.82 -12.19
C CYS A 90 2.73 8.29 -13.34
N THR A 91 2.67 8.93 -14.51
CA THR A 91 3.47 8.55 -15.69
C THR A 91 4.96 8.70 -15.38
N GLU A 92 5.36 9.80 -14.76
CA GLU A 92 6.75 10.03 -14.33
C GLU A 92 7.21 8.99 -13.29
N ILE A 93 6.37 8.67 -12.30
CA ILE A 93 6.67 7.62 -11.31
C ILE A 93 6.92 6.28 -12.02
N ILE A 94 6.04 5.89 -12.95
CA ILE A 94 6.13 4.62 -13.67
C ILE A 94 7.41 4.54 -14.52
N GLU A 95 7.71 5.63 -15.23
CA GLU A 95 8.88 5.74 -16.09
C GLU A 95 10.18 5.74 -15.28
N LYS A 96 10.33 6.69 -14.34
CA LYS A 96 11.61 7.01 -13.72
C LYS A 96 11.86 6.30 -12.40
N LYS A 97 10.81 6.06 -11.60
CA LYS A 97 10.94 5.51 -10.24
C LYS A 97 10.65 4.00 -10.18
N ILE A 98 9.71 3.49 -10.99
CA ILE A 98 9.44 2.05 -11.11
C ILE A 98 10.36 1.42 -12.17
N GLY A 99 10.57 2.09 -13.31
CA GLY A 99 11.46 1.60 -14.36
C GLY A 99 10.89 0.40 -15.13
N VAL A 100 9.65 0.53 -15.63
CA VAL A 100 9.00 -0.55 -16.39
C VAL A 100 9.76 -0.83 -17.70
N PRO A 101 10.14 -2.10 -17.99
CA PRO A 101 10.78 -2.46 -19.24
C PRO A 101 9.90 -2.12 -20.46
N ASN A 102 10.51 -1.63 -21.54
CA ASN A 102 9.82 -1.21 -22.76
C ASN A 102 8.70 -0.19 -22.48
N PHE A 103 9.01 0.79 -21.61
CA PHE A 103 8.08 1.86 -21.27
C PHE A 103 7.59 2.59 -22.52
N ASP A 104 6.27 2.68 -22.64
CA ASP A 104 5.59 3.43 -23.69
C ASP A 104 4.71 4.48 -23.01
N ARG A 105 5.03 5.76 -23.26
CA ARG A 105 4.37 6.88 -22.59
C ARG A 105 2.91 6.99 -22.99
N GLU A 106 2.61 6.94 -24.28
CA GLU A 106 1.24 7.11 -24.80
C GLU A 106 0.33 6.00 -24.29
N ARG A 107 0.81 4.75 -24.34
CA ARG A 107 0.10 3.59 -23.81
C ARG A 107 -0.09 3.69 -22.30
N THR A 108 0.92 4.14 -21.56
CA THR A 108 0.81 4.30 -20.09
C THR A 108 -0.22 5.37 -19.74
N VAL A 109 -0.18 6.53 -20.42
CA VAL A 109 -1.15 7.61 -20.23
C VAL A 109 -2.56 7.13 -20.57
N TYR A 110 -2.73 6.39 -21.67
CA TYR A 110 -4.02 5.78 -22.04
C TYR A 110 -4.52 4.83 -20.93
N GLN A 111 -3.65 3.96 -20.41
CA GLN A 111 -3.99 3.05 -19.32
C GLN A 111 -4.38 3.78 -18.04
N LEU A 112 -3.63 4.81 -17.64
CA LEU A 112 -3.95 5.63 -16.46
C LEU A 112 -5.30 6.34 -16.62
N ASN A 113 -5.55 6.95 -17.78
CA ASN A 113 -6.84 7.58 -18.06
C ASN A 113 -8.00 6.58 -18.07
N SER A 114 -7.77 5.34 -18.52
CA SER A 114 -8.80 4.28 -18.47
C SER A 114 -9.22 3.92 -17.03
N LEU A 115 -8.38 4.19 -16.02
CA LEU A 115 -8.67 3.96 -14.61
C LEU A 115 -9.37 5.14 -13.93
N LEU A 116 -9.60 6.22 -14.66
CA LEU A 116 -10.31 7.41 -14.19
C LEU A 116 -11.73 7.43 -14.77
N GLU A 117 -12.66 7.96 -13.98
CA GLU A 117 -14.00 8.33 -14.41
C GLU A 117 -14.21 9.82 -14.15
N THR A 118 -15.06 10.41 -14.97
CA THR A 118 -15.47 11.81 -14.85
C THR A 118 -16.93 11.82 -14.44
N ASP A 119 -17.21 12.47 -13.32
CA ASP A 119 -18.59 12.64 -12.87
C ASP A 119 -19.33 13.68 -13.74
N PRO A 120 -20.67 13.80 -13.63
CA PRO A 120 -21.43 14.79 -14.38
C PRO A 120 -21.04 16.25 -14.13
N SER A 121 -20.29 16.54 -13.05
CA SER A 121 -19.76 17.87 -12.74
C SER A 121 -18.43 18.16 -13.44
N GLY A 122 -17.90 17.20 -14.20
CA GLY A 122 -16.61 17.31 -14.90
C GLY A 122 -15.42 16.98 -14.00
N LYS A 123 -15.64 16.49 -12.78
CA LYS A 123 -14.56 16.13 -11.86
C LYS A 123 -14.09 14.71 -12.12
N THR A 124 -12.79 14.57 -12.41
CA THR A 124 -12.15 13.28 -12.65
C THR A 124 -11.64 12.65 -11.35
N GLU A 125 -11.98 11.39 -11.11
CA GLU A 125 -11.51 10.61 -9.96
C GLU A 125 -11.19 9.15 -10.34
N PRO A 126 -10.37 8.43 -9.55
CA PRO A 126 -10.13 7.01 -9.80
C PRO A 126 -11.42 6.18 -9.68
N LYS A 127 -11.65 5.31 -10.67
CA LYS A 127 -12.80 4.39 -10.73
C LYS A 127 -12.84 3.42 -9.55
N TYR A 128 -11.66 2.93 -9.15
CA TYR A 128 -11.55 1.79 -8.27
C TYR A 128 -10.91 2.15 -6.93
N CYS A 129 -11.48 1.58 -5.86
CA CYS A 129 -10.87 1.55 -4.54
C CYS A 129 -10.30 0.16 -4.27
N TYR A 130 -9.17 -0.18 -4.91
CA TYR A 130 -8.55 -1.48 -4.67
C TYR A 130 -8.16 -1.59 -3.21
N GLY A 131 -8.71 -2.61 -2.53
CA GLY A 131 -8.32 -2.97 -1.17
C GLY A 131 -7.18 -3.97 -1.17
N ILE A 132 -7.15 -4.86 -0.17
CA ILE A 132 -6.17 -5.96 -0.11
C ILE A 132 -6.23 -6.88 -1.35
N ASN A 133 -7.41 -7.05 -1.94
CA ASN A 133 -7.65 -7.95 -3.07
C ASN A 133 -6.91 -7.53 -4.33
N GLY A 134 -6.68 -6.23 -4.53
CA GLY A 134 -5.91 -5.74 -5.68
C GLY A 134 -4.45 -6.19 -5.66
N PHE A 135 -3.93 -6.53 -4.47
CA PHE A 135 -2.57 -7.03 -4.27
C PHE A 135 -2.56 -8.49 -3.80
N ALA A 136 -3.65 -9.24 -3.98
CA ALA A 136 -3.81 -10.57 -3.39
C ALA A 136 -2.59 -11.51 -3.56
N PRO A 137 -1.92 -11.59 -4.73
CA PRO A 137 -0.72 -12.43 -4.88
C PRO A 137 0.47 -12.03 -3.99
N TYR A 138 0.52 -10.77 -3.57
CA TYR A 138 1.60 -10.17 -2.79
C TYR A 138 1.19 -9.80 -1.36
N CYS A 139 -0.09 -9.95 -1.04
CA CYS A 139 -0.65 -9.59 0.25
C CYS A 139 -0.53 -10.77 1.23
N VAL A 140 0.02 -10.52 2.42
CA VAL A 140 0.07 -11.52 3.50
C VAL A 140 -1.21 -11.55 4.35
N GLY A 141 -2.24 -10.81 3.93
CA GLY A 141 -3.51 -10.64 4.64
C GLY A 141 -3.57 -9.35 5.48
N TYR A 142 -4.75 -8.71 5.53
CA TYR A 142 -4.95 -7.44 6.24
C TYR A 142 -4.62 -7.54 7.74
N GLU A 143 -5.10 -8.59 8.41
CA GLU A 143 -4.89 -8.78 9.84
C GLU A 143 -3.44 -9.11 10.18
N ASN A 144 -2.79 -9.92 9.35
CA ASN A 144 -1.41 -10.33 9.55
C ASN A 144 -0.39 -9.25 9.16
N CYS A 145 -0.79 -8.29 8.30
CA CYS A 145 0.08 -7.24 7.84
C CYS A 145 0.05 -6.02 8.78
N LYS A 146 1.00 -5.97 9.72
CA LYS A 146 1.19 -4.82 10.64
C LYS A 146 1.41 -3.49 9.90
N ARG A 147 1.99 -3.54 8.69
CA ARG A 147 2.22 -2.38 7.80
C ARG A 147 1.30 -2.43 6.58
N CYS A 148 0.04 -2.84 6.75
CA CYS A 148 -0.91 -2.78 5.65
C CYS A 148 -1.10 -1.33 5.22
N TRP A 149 -0.97 -1.03 3.93
CA TRP A 149 -1.13 0.33 3.42
C TRP A 149 -2.51 0.91 3.76
N LEU A 150 -3.58 0.09 3.80
CA LEU A 150 -4.91 0.51 4.26
C LEU A 150 -4.96 0.93 5.74
N LYS A 151 -4.04 0.44 6.58
CA LYS A 151 -3.93 0.80 8.01
C LYS A 151 -3.06 2.05 8.23
N VAL A 152 -2.03 2.20 7.40
CA VAL A 152 -0.90 3.10 7.68
C VAL A 152 -0.88 4.31 6.75
N LEU A 153 -1.32 4.17 5.50
CA LEU A 153 -1.35 5.25 4.52
C LEU A 153 -2.54 6.17 4.78
N LYS A 154 -2.29 7.48 4.87
CA LYS A 154 -3.35 8.49 4.95
C LYS A 154 -3.96 8.69 3.56
N LEU A 155 -5.00 7.91 3.25
CA LEU A 155 -5.81 8.08 2.04
C LEU A 155 -6.62 9.40 2.10
N PRO A 156 -6.86 10.06 0.95
CA PRO A 156 -7.68 11.27 0.91
C PRO A 156 -9.15 10.96 1.21
N ASP A 157 -9.89 11.90 1.80
CA ASP A 157 -11.28 11.65 2.24
C ASP A 157 -12.21 11.17 1.10
N ARG A 158 -12.01 11.71 -0.11
CA ARG A 158 -12.70 11.27 -1.35
C ARG A 158 -12.57 9.76 -1.63
N TYR A 159 -11.48 9.11 -1.22
CA TYR A 159 -11.33 7.66 -1.34
C TYR A 159 -12.40 6.93 -0.52
N PHE A 160 -12.64 7.37 0.71
CA PHE A 160 -13.61 6.73 1.59
C PHE A 160 -15.05 7.03 1.19
N GLU A 161 -15.31 8.23 0.64
CA GLU A 161 -16.59 8.56 0.01
C GLU A 161 -16.88 7.64 -1.17
N LYS A 162 -15.91 7.47 -2.08
CA LYS A 162 -16.03 6.56 -3.22
C LYS A 162 -16.26 5.12 -2.77
N LYS A 163 -15.48 4.65 -1.80
CA LYS A 163 -15.62 3.31 -1.24
C LYS A 163 -17.00 3.06 -0.64
N ARG A 164 -17.59 4.05 0.04
CA ARG A 164 -18.98 3.98 0.54
C ARG A 164 -19.97 3.89 -0.62
N LYS A 165 -19.89 4.78 -1.62
CA LYS A 165 -20.75 4.74 -2.81
C LYS A 165 -20.73 3.38 -3.52
N ILE A 166 -19.56 2.76 -3.66
CA ILE A 166 -19.45 1.43 -4.27
C ILE A 166 -20.18 0.38 -3.43
N LYS A 167 -20.00 0.40 -2.10
CA LYS A 167 -20.65 -0.53 -1.19
C LYS A 167 -22.18 -0.35 -1.17
N ASP A 168 -22.63 0.90 -1.07
CA ASP A 168 -24.05 1.25 -1.04
C ASP A 168 -24.71 0.95 -2.39
N GLY A 169 -23.98 1.10 -3.50
CA GLY A 169 -24.42 0.74 -4.84
C GLY A 169 -24.50 -0.76 -5.09
N THR A 170 -23.60 -1.56 -4.51
CA THR A 170 -23.69 -3.03 -4.55
C THR A 170 -24.87 -3.56 -3.75
N ASP A 171 -25.22 -2.92 -2.62
CA ASP A 171 -26.43 -3.30 -1.85
C ASP A 171 -27.73 -2.94 -2.60
N GLN A 172 -27.72 -1.95 -3.50
CA GLN A 172 -28.89 -1.60 -4.32
C GLN A 172 -29.06 -2.43 -5.60
N THR A 173 -28.03 -3.17 -6.04
CA THR A 173 -28.11 -4.01 -7.24
C THR A 173 -28.67 -5.42 -6.98
N GLU A 174 -28.74 -5.87 -5.72
CA GLU A 174 -29.34 -7.16 -5.35
C GLU A 174 -30.87 -7.13 -5.16
N HIS A 175 -31.54 -5.97 -5.37
CA HIS A 175 -33.00 -5.84 -5.20
C HIS A 175 -33.79 -5.55 -6.48
N ASN A 176 -33.17 -5.57 -7.66
CA ASN A 176 -33.85 -5.30 -8.94
C ASN A 176 -33.56 -6.36 -10.02
N VAL A 177 -33.69 -7.64 -9.69
CA VAL A 177 -33.94 -8.67 -10.71
C VAL A 177 -35.43 -9.02 -10.64
N PRO A 178 -36.25 -8.66 -11.65
CA PRO A 178 -37.61 -9.16 -11.75
C PRO A 178 -37.54 -10.68 -11.95
N THR A 179 -38.26 -11.43 -11.10
CA THR A 179 -38.56 -12.85 -11.29
C THR A 179 -39.33 -13.12 -12.57
#